data_AF-A0A401HV61-F1
#
_entry.id   AF-A0A401HV61-F1
#
_cell.length_a   1.000
_cell.length_b   1.000
_cell.length_c   1.000
_cell.angle_alpha   90.00
_cell.angle_beta   90.00
_cell.angle_gamma   90.00
#
_symmetry.space_group_name_H-M   'P 1'
#
loop_
_entity.id
_entity.type
_entity.pdbx_description
1 polymer ?
#
loop_
_entity_poly.entity_id
_entity_poly.type
_entity_poly.pdbx_seq_one_letter_code
_entity_poly.pdbx_strand_id
1 'polypeptide(L)'
;MRYPVTIIATIIGLALCLYNSTGYDPHNFVFFMFSVPAWFVDLFIDVHEVSVLLMYVATVLCYALIGYIADRIIMHERSKRPRRAR
;
A
#
# COMPACT_ATOMS: atom_id res chain seq x y z
N MET A 1 14.15 -7.71 14.03
CA MET A 1 13.55 -6.78 13.04
C MET A 1 12.04 -6.85 13.20
N ARG A 2 11.41 -5.82 13.74
CA ARG A 2 9.95 -5.70 13.71
C ARG A 2 9.69 -4.61 12.67
N TYR A 3 8.94 -4.93 11.62
CA TYR A 3 8.46 -4.00 10.60
C TYR A 3 6.99 -3.69 10.87
N PRO A 4 6.64 -3.10 12.04
CA PRO A 4 5.25 -2.93 12.42
C PRO A 4 4.51 -2.03 11.43
N VAL A 5 5.20 -1.03 10.85
CA VAL A 5 4.58 -0.10 9.91
C VAL A 5 4.32 -0.78 8.57
N THR A 6 5.27 -1.57 8.08
CA THR A 6 5.09 -2.40 6.87
C THR A 6 3.93 -3.37 7.01
N ILE A 7 3.81 -4.04 8.17
CA ILE A 7 2.72 -4.99 8.43
C ILE A 7 1.37 -4.26 8.46
N ILE A 8 1.27 -3.12 9.15
CA ILE A 8 0.03 -2.35 9.20
C ILE A 8 -0.35 -1.84 7.80
N ALA A 9 0.61 -1.28 7.06
CA ALA A 9 0.36 -0.76 5.71
C ALA A 9 -0.09 -1.87 4.74
N THR A 10 0.57 -3.04 4.78
CA THR A 10 0.17 -4.19 3.95
C THR A 10 -1.22 -4.71 4.31
N ILE A 11 -1.56 -4.77 5.61
CA ILE A 11 -2.92 -5.13 6.05
C ILE A 11 -3.95 -4.13 5.54
N ILE A 12 -3.65 -2.83 5.55
CA ILE A 12 -4.54 -1.80 4.99
C ILE A 12 -4.75 -2.01 3.48
N GLY A 13 -3.67 -2.25 2.73
CA GLY A 13 -3.77 -2.54 1.30
C GLY A 13 -4.56 -3.82 1.00
N LEU A 14 -4.37 -4.87 1.80
CA LEU A 14 -5.14 -6.12 1.71
C LEU A 14 -6.63 -5.91 2.05
N ALA A 15 -6.93 -5.13 3.09
CA ALA A 15 -8.30 -4.80 3.47
C ALA A 15 -9.02 -4.01 2.36
N LEU A 16 -8.31 -3.12 1.68
CA LEU A 16 -8.80 -2.40 0.49
C LEU A 16 -9.13 -3.34 -0.67
N CYS A 17 -8.22 -4.27 -0.98
CA CYS A 17 -8.46 -5.28 -2.03
C CYS A 17 -9.63 -6.21 -1.66
N LEU A 18 -9.71 -6.60 -0.39
CA LEU A 18 -10.79 -7.45 0.10
C LEU A 18 -12.14 -6.73 0.03
N TYR A 19 -12.20 -5.47 0.47
CA TYR A 19 -13.41 -4.65 0.39
C TYR A 19 -13.90 -4.53 -1.05
N ASN A 20 -13.00 -4.25 -1.99
CA ASN A 20 -13.32 -4.20 -3.41
C ASN A 20 -13.82 -5.55 -3.95
N SER A 21 -13.21 -6.67 -3.53
CA SER A 21 -13.63 -8.02 -3.94
C SER A 21 -15.04 -8.41 -3.47
N THR A 22 -15.55 -7.77 -2.42
CA THR A 22 -16.92 -8.00 -1.91
C THR A 22 -18.01 -7.50 -2.86
N GLY A 23 -17.66 -6.71 -3.89
CA GLY A 23 -18.63 -6.13 -4.82
C GLY A 23 -19.55 -5.07 -4.20
N TYR A 24 -19.29 -4.68 -2.95
CA TYR A 24 -19.99 -3.61 -2.23
C TYR A 24 -19.61 -2.20 -2.71
N ASP A 25 -18.57 -2.09 -3.54
CA ASP A 25 -18.07 -0.85 -4.11
C ASP A 25 -18.55 -0.73 -5.57
N PRO A 26 -19.75 -0.14 -5.81
CA PRO A 26 -20.25 0.04 -7.17
C PRO A 26 -19.22 0.87 -7.96
N HIS A 27 -18.67 0.25 -9.01
CA HIS A 27 -17.62 0.78 -9.88
C HIS A 27 -16.20 0.92 -9.29
N ASN A 28 -15.86 0.19 -8.23
CA ASN A 28 -14.50 0.18 -7.66
C ASN A 28 -14.02 1.58 -7.20
N PHE A 29 -14.94 2.47 -6.84
CA PHE A 29 -14.66 3.88 -6.57
C PHE A 29 -13.66 4.05 -5.43
N VAL A 30 -13.85 3.32 -4.33
CA VAL A 30 -12.95 3.36 -3.16
C VAL A 30 -11.58 2.81 -3.54
N PHE A 31 -11.55 1.72 -4.31
CA PHE A 31 -10.30 1.15 -4.77
C PHE A 31 -9.52 2.12 -5.67
N PHE A 32 -10.18 2.78 -6.62
CA PHE A 32 -9.55 3.80 -7.48
C PHE A 32 -9.06 5.02 -6.69
N MET A 33 -9.79 5.47 -5.66
CA MET A 33 -9.37 6.62 -4.87
C MET A 33 -8.13 6.36 -4.01
N PHE A 34 -7.96 5.15 -3.47
CA PHE A 34 -6.86 4.81 -2.55
C PHE A 34 -5.73 3.99 -3.19
N SER A 35 -5.94 3.42 -4.38
CA SER A 35 -4.91 2.71 -5.12
C SER A 35 -4.06 3.71 -5.90
N VAL A 36 -2.86 3.98 -5.40
CA VAL A 36 -1.83 4.74 -6.13
C VAL A 36 -1.62 4.20 -7.55
N PRO A 37 -1.48 2.88 -7.81
CA PRO A 37 -1.31 2.40 -9.17
C PRO A 37 -2.54 2.68 -10.06
N ALA A 38 -3.75 2.73 -9.50
CA ALA A 38 -4.96 3.02 -10.28
C ALA A 38 -4.95 4.46 -10.83
N TRP A 39 -4.33 5.42 -10.11
CA TRP A 39 -4.14 6.79 -10.62
C TRP A 39 -3.25 6.86 -11.86
N PHE A 40 -2.33 5.90 -12.01
CA PHE A 40 -1.43 5.83 -13.14
C PHE A 40 -2.00 4.97 -14.28
N VAL A 41 -2.81 3.95 -13.98
CA VAL A 41 -3.37 3.06 -15.01
C VAL A 41 -4.14 3.87 -16.07
N ASP A 42 -4.99 4.81 -15.68
CA ASP A 42 -5.74 5.67 -16.61
C ASP A 42 -4.85 6.52 -17.54
N LEU A 43 -3.58 6.74 -17.19
CA LEU A 43 -2.63 7.49 -18.02
C LEU A 43 -1.88 6.62 -19.05
N PHE A 44 -1.83 5.31 -18.84
CA PHE A 44 -0.99 4.41 -19.64
C PHE A 44 -1.78 3.34 -20.42
N ILE A 45 -2.90 2.84 -19.88
CA ILE A 45 -3.64 1.70 -20.44
C ILE A 45 -5.14 1.87 -20.15
N ASP A 46 -5.98 1.53 -21.11
CA ASP A 46 -7.44 1.55 -20.92
C ASP A 46 -7.84 0.61 -19.76
N VAL A 47 -8.50 1.16 -18.74
CA VAL A 47 -8.87 0.46 -17.49
C VAL A 47 -9.63 -0.84 -17.72
N HIS A 48 -10.29 -0.97 -18.88
CA HIS A 48 -11.08 -2.14 -19.25
C HIS A 48 -10.26 -3.36 -19.69
N GLU A 49 -9.00 -3.19 -20.09
CA GLU A 49 -8.11 -4.31 -20.44
C GLU A 49 -7.23 -4.76 -19.26
N VAL A 50 -7.16 -3.97 -18.19
CA VAL A 50 -6.27 -4.27 -17.06
C VAL A 50 -6.91 -5.27 -16.11
N SER A 51 -6.21 -6.37 -15.84
CA SER A 51 -6.72 -7.37 -14.90
C SER A 51 -6.83 -6.79 -13.49
N VAL A 52 -8.00 -6.95 -12.87
CA VAL A 52 -8.29 -6.53 -11.48
C VAL A 52 -7.28 -7.14 -10.50
N LEU A 53 -6.83 -8.37 -10.75
CA LEU A 53 -5.87 -9.07 -9.91
C LEU A 53 -4.48 -8.42 -9.96
N LEU A 54 -4.03 -7.96 -11.13
CA LEU A 54 -2.80 -7.17 -11.26
C LEU A 54 -2.91 -5.86 -10.49
N MET A 55 -4.07 -5.21 -10.56
CA MET A 55 -4.36 -4.01 -9.78
C MET A 55 -4.28 -4.26 -8.26
N TYR A 56 -4.83 -5.37 -7.77
CA TYR A 56 -4.73 -5.74 -6.35
C TYR A 56 -3.28 -5.96 -5.92
N VAL A 57 -2.51 -6.73 -6.70
CA VAL A 57 -1.09 -6.99 -6.41
C VAL A 57 -0.31 -5.67 -6.39
N ALA A 58 -0.54 -4.80 -7.37
CA ALA A 58 0.11 -3.50 -7.44
C ALA A 58 -0.22 -2.62 -6.22
N THR A 59 -1.49 -2.58 -5.81
CA THR A 59 -1.92 -1.83 -4.62
C THR A 59 -1.23 -2.34 -3.36
N VAL A 60 -1.23 -3.66 -3.13
CA VAL A 60 -0.58 -4.26 -1.96
C VAL A 60 0.93 -4.00 -1.98
N LEU A 61 1.58 -4.08 -3.14
CA LEU A 61 3.00 -3.76 -3.29
C LEU A 61 3.31 -2.29 -2.99
N CYS A 62 2.47 -1.35 -3.45
CA CYS A 62 2.63 0.07 -3.13
C CYS A 62 2.54 0.32 -1.61
N TYR A 63 1.52 -0.23 -0.95
CA TYR A 63 1.37 -0.10 0.50
C TYR A 63 2.53 -0.79 1.27
N ALA A 64 2.98 -1.96 0.80
CA ALA A 64 4.15 -2.63 1.35
C ALA A 64 5.41 -1.77 1.22
N LEU A 65 5.63 -1.16 0.05
CA LEU A 65 6.79 -0.33 -0.22
C LEU A 65 6.79 0.94 0.63
N ILE A 66 5.64 1.61 0.76
CA ILE A 66 5.48 2.78 1.63
C ILE A 66 5.80 2.42 3.09
N GLY A 67 5.23 1.33 3.60
CA GLY A 67 5.49 0.86 4.95
C GLY A 67 6.95 0.46 5.17
N TYR A 68 7.59 -0.16 4.17
CA TYR A 68 9.00 -0.53 4.20
C TYR A 68 9.92 0.70 4.26
N ILE A 69 9.65 1.72 3.45
CA ILE A 69 10.39 2.99 3.46
C ILE A 69 10.23 3.66 4.84
N ALA A 70 9.02 3.70 5.38
CA ALA A 70 8.77 4.26 6.71
C ALA A 70 9.55 3.51 7.80
N ASP A 71 9.51 2.17 7.81
CA ASP A 71 10.28 1.37 8.76
C ASP A 71 11.80 1.60 8.60
N ARG A 72 12.32 1.74 7.37
CA ARG A 72 13.73 2.06 7.11
C ARG A 72 14.12 3.42 7.69
N ILE A 73 13.29 4.45 7.52
CA ILE A 73 13.52 5.78 8.08
C ILE A 73 13.51 5.71 9.62
N ILE A 74 12.51 5.05 10.22
CA ILE A 74 12.40 4.90 11.68
C ILE A 74 13.60 4.15 12.27
N MET A 75 14.07 3.09 11.61
CA MET A 75 15.28 2.37 12.02
C MET A 75 16.51 3.26 11.93
N HIS A 76 16.64 4.04 10.85
CA HIS A 76 17.75 4.98 10.67
C HIS A 76 17.78 6.06 11.77
N GLU A 77 16.62 6.61 12.12
CA GLU A 77 16.47 7.59 13.21
C GLU A 77 16.77 6.97 14.59
N ARG A 78 16.32 5.74 14.85
CA ARG A 78 16.61 5.04 16.11
C ARG A 78 18.10 4.73 16.30
N SER A 79 18.82 4.39 15.22
CA SER A 79 20.26 4.17 15.27
C SER A 79 21.06 5.46 15.55
N LYS A 80 20.53 6.62 15.15
CA LYS A 80 21.16 7.92 15.39
C LYS A 80 20.90 8.50 16.78
N ARG A 81 19.93 7.98 17.53
CA ARG A 81 19.66 8.45 18.90
C ARG A 81 20.78 7.91 19.81
N PRO A 82 21.77 8.72 20.23
CA PRO A 82 22.76 8.26 21.17
C PRO A 82 22.00 7.94 22.45
N ARG A 83 22.36 6.83 23.10
CA ARG A 83 21.99 6.53 24.49
C ARG A 83 22.35 7.78 25.30
N ARG A 84 21.40 8.67 25.56
CA ARG A 84 21.57 9.72 26.55
C ARG A 84 21.66 8.96 27.87
N ALA A 85 22.91 8.90 28.35
CA ALA A 85 23.37 8.52 29.67
C ALA A 85 22.24 8.24 30.66
N ARG A 86 22.17 6.98 31.09
CA ARG A 86 21.65 6.63 32.40
C ARG A 86 22.83 6.33 33.29
#